data_AF-A0A5C8ATD2-F1
#
_entry.id   AF-A0A5C8ATD2-F1
#
_cell.length_a   1.000
_cell.length_b   1.000
_cell.length_c   1.000
_cell.angle_alpha   90.00
_cell.angle_beta   90.00
_cell.angle_gamma   90.00
#
_symmetry.space_group_name_H-M   'P 1'
#
loop_
_entity.id
_entity.type
_entity.pdbx_description
1 polymer ?
#
loop_
_entity_poly.entity_id
_entity_poly.type
_entity_poly.pdbx_seq_one_letter_code
_entity_poly.pdbx_strand_id
1 'polypeptide(L)'
;EKVATESFSEYLKKHLFQPAGMLTSDVILRMYDPREIRNNTIGYTNSKHVKRATEKRRLYFSFKDRSFLYSKIYKHFNGVYGDGGISSSLLEMELWKQAFRYNKVISAESKMRFTDILIESGKLGYGFWVLKSGEEICYYHPGQWAGYTSETFYYSDLNLYIVILSNNNYQKTDAILSEFISILEKK
;
A
#
# COMPACT_ATOMS: atom_id res chain seq x y z
N GLU A 1 -6.80 6.80 -17.96
CA GLU A 1 -7.46 8.09 -18.24
C GLU A 1 -7.64 8.35 -19.73
N LYS A 2 -6.59 8.66 -20.51
CA LYS A 2 -6.75 8.93 -21.97
C LYS A 2 -7.50 7.84 -22.75
N VAL A 3 -7.25 6.57 -22.44
CA VAL A 3 -7.92 5.42 -23.09
C VAL A 3 -9.35 5.24 -22.58
N ALA A 4 -9.56 5.33 -21.26
CA ALA A 4 -10.87 5.09 -20.64
C ALA A 4 -11.81 6.29 -20.71
N THR A 5 -11.30 7.49 -21.04
CA THR A 5 -12.02 8.77 -20.99
C THR A 5 -12.66 9.09 -19.63
N GLU A 6 -12.20 8.43 -18.57
CA GLU A 6 -12.59 8.61 -17.17
C GLU A 6 -11.36 9.03 -16.35
N SER A 7 -11.57 9.74 -15.23
CA SER A 7 -10.46 10.03 -14.30
C SER A 7 -9.94 8.75 -13.65
N PHE A 8 -8.71 8.76 -13.17
CA PHE A 8 -8.09 7.59 -12.55
C PHE A 8 -8.87 7.10 -11.32
N SER A 9 -9.34 8.02 -10.48
CA SER A 9 -10.18 7.70 -9.31
C SER A 9 -11.50 7.06 -9.71
N GLU A 10 -12.21 7.63 -10.69
CA GLU A 10 -13.49 7.07 -11.17
C GLU A 10 -13.31 5.68 -11.77
N TYR A 11 -12.26 5.51 -12.58
CA TYR A 11 -11.94 4.24 -13.20
C TYR A 11 -11.67 3.17 -12.13
N LEU A 12 -10.80 3.44 -11.15
CA LEU A 12 -10.54 2.49 -10.07
C LEU A 12 -11.79 2.20 -9.26
N LYS A 13 -12.60 3.22 -8.94
CA LYS A 13 -13.83 3.00 -8.18
C LYS A 13 -14.79 2.05 -8.90
N LYS A 14 -15.02 2.28 -10.20
CA LYS A 14 -15.96 1.53 -11.03
C LYS A 14 -15.45 0.14 -11.41
N HIS A 15 -14.17 0.03 -11.74
CA HIS A 15 -13.60 -1.18 -12.34
C HIS A 15 -12.77 -2.04 -11.39
N LEU A 16 -12.35 -1.51 -10.23
CA LEU A 16 -11.54 -2.21 -9.25
C LEU A 16 -12.25 -2.32 -7.89
N PHE A 17 -12.53 -1.19 -7.25
CA PHE A 17 -12.99 -1.16 -5.87
C PHE A 17 -14.41 -1.70 -5.71
N GLN A 18 -15.38 -1.21 -6.49
CA GLN A 18 -16.76 -1.70 -6.42
C GLN A 18 -16.89 -3.19 -6.74
N PRO A 19 -16.28 -3.73 -7.83
CA PRO A 19 -16.32 -5.16 -8.11
C PRO A 19 -15.62 -6.02 -7.06
N ALA A 20 -14.55 -5.50 -6.44
CA ALA A 20 -13.88 -6.17 -5.32
C ALA A 20 -14.69 -6.12 -4.01
N GLY A 21 -15.72 -5.27 -3.91
CA GLY A 21 -16.47 -4.97 -2.69
C GLY A 21 -15.77 -3.97 -1.77
N MET A 22 -14.69 -3.34 -2.22
CA MET A 22 -13.87 -2.38 -1.49
C MET A 22 -14.52 -0.99 -1.45
N LEU A 23 -15.66 -0.87 -0.76
CA LEU A 23 -16.55 0.31 -0.86
C LEU A 23 -16.00 1.58 -0.20
N THR A 24 -15.03 1.44 0.71
CA THR A 24 -14.43 2.59 1.41
C THR A 24 -13.03 2.95 0.90
N SER A 25 -12.50 2.17 -0.05
CA SER A 25 -11.23 2.47 -0.71
C SER A 25 -11.40 3.54 -1.79
N ASP A 26 -10.46 4.48 -1.86
CA ASP A 26 -10.49 5.57 -2.85
C ASP A 26 -9.08 6.10 -3.13
N VAL A 27 -8.92 6.81 -4.24
CA VAL A 27 -7.75 7.63 -4.53
C VAL A 27 -7.88 8.94 -3.77
N ILE A 28 -6.98 9.16 -2.82
CA ILE A 28 -7.00 10.30 -1.91
C ILE A 28 -5.69 11.07 -2.00
N LEU A 29 -5.77 12.29 -2.54
CA LEU A 29 -4.67 13.24 -2.60
C LEU A 29 -4.86 14.28 -1.50
N ARG A 30 -4.39 13.99 -0.28
CA ARG A 30 -4.72 14.72 0.97
C ARG A 30 -4.61 16.25 0.96
N MET A 31 -3.86 16.88 0.06
CA MET A 31 -3.79 18.35 -0.03
C MET A 31 -4.75 18.97 -1.05
N TYR A 32 -5.24 18.19 -2.00
CA TYR A 32 -6.11 18.64 -3.08
C TYR A 32 -7.52 18.09 -2.95
N ASP A 33 -7.72 17.17 -2.01
CA ASP A 33 -9.01 16.59 -1.72
C ASP A 33 -9.70 17.39 -0.60
N PRO A 34 -10.77 18.16 -0.92
CA PRO A 34 -11.52 18.92 0.07
C PRO A 34 -12.45 18.03 0.91
N ARG A 35 -12.58 16.73 0.59
CA ARG A 35 -13.50 15.82 1.27
C ARG A 35 -13.01 15.52 2.68
N GLU A 36 -13.93 15.51 3.65
CA GLU A 36 -13.65 14.94 4.97
C GLU A 36 -13.55 13.42 4.88
N ILE A 37 -12.37 12.89 5.17
CA ILE A 37 -12.12 11.46 5.17
C ILE A 37 -12.28 10.95 6.59
N ARG A 38 -13.39 10.25 6.84
CA ARG A 38 -13.68 9.65 8.14
C ARG A 38 -12.70 8.53 8.45
N ASN A 39 -12.37 8.34 9.74
CA ASN A 39 -11.48 7.30 10.24
C ASN A 39 -10.07 7.29 9.61
N ASN A 40 -9.63 8.43 9.11
CA ASN A 40 -8.33 8.57 8.51
C ASN A 40 -7.25 8.75 9.57
N THR A 41 -6.17 7.99 9.48
CA THR A 41 -5.05 8.12 10.41
C THR A 41 -4.20 9.35 10.09
N ILE A 42 -3.36 9.74 11.05
CA ILE A 42 -2.33 10.76 10.89
C ILE A 42 -0.99 10.05 10.80
N GLY A 43 -0.22 10.36 9.76
CA GLY A 43 1.09 9.76 9.49
C GLY A 43 2.18 10.54 10.22
N TYR A 44 3.18 9.80 10.72
CA TYR A 44 4.26 10.34 11.52
C TYR A 44 5.62 10.06 10.87
N THR A 45 6.45 11.09 10.73
CA THR A 45 7.81 10.99 10.17
C THR A 45 8.85 11.58 11.11
N ASN A 46 10.07 11.07 11.04
CA ASN A 46 11.19 11.59 11.83
C ASN A 46 11.75 12.90 11.21
N SER A 47 12.10 13.87 12.05
CA SER A 47 12.67 15.15 11.63
C SER A 47 14.20 15.08 11.61
N LYS A 48 14.81 14.95 10.42
CA LYS A 48 16.27 15.06 10.27
C LYS A 48 16.82 16.47 10.55
N HIS A 49 15.97 17.47 10.79
CA HIS A 49 16.39 18.84 11.08
C HIS A 49 16.52 19.17 12.58
N VAL A 50 16.22 18.24 13.49
CA VAL A 50 16.42 18.45 14.94
C VAL A 50 17.78 17.88 15.33
N LYS A 51 18.86 18.65 15.14
CA LYS A 51 20.25 18.28 15.48
C LYS A 51 20.50 18.00 16.98
N ARG A 52 19.49 18.10 17.83
CA ARG A 52 19.53 17.77 19.27
C ARG A 52 18.21 17.12 19.70
N ALA A 53 17.94 15.94 19.17
CA ALA A 53 16.85 15.10 19.67
C ALA A 53 17.33 14.36 20.92
N THR A 54 17.25 15.00 22.09
CA THR A 54 17.08 14.23 23.33
C THR A 54 15.74 13.49 23.23
N GLU A 55 15.66 12.26 23.76
CA GLU A 55 14.52 11.33 23.62
C GLU A 55 13.13 11.96 23.80
N LYS A 56 13.03 13.05 24.58
CA LYS A 56 11.80 13.81 24.84
C LYS A 56 11.29 14.70 23.70
N ARG A 57 12.02 14.87 22.59
CA ARG A 57 11.65 15.78 21.47
C ARG A 57 11.74 15.12 20.08
N ARG A 58 11.22 13.89 19.95
CA ARG A 58 10.77 13.42 18.62
C ARG A 58 9.56 14.27 18.23
N LEU A 59 9.79 15.34 17.49
CA LEU A 59 8.72 16.18 16.95
C LEU A 59 7.91 15.35 15.94
N TYR A 60 6.74 14.91 16.41
CA TYR A 60 5.72 14.21 15.64
C TYR A 60 5.07 15.19 14.68
N PHE A 61 5.50 15.21 13.41
CA PHE A 61 4.77 16.00 12.41
C PHE A 61 3.47 15.29 12.08
N SER A 62 2.36 15.79 12.62
CA SER A 62 1.02 15.47 12.13
C SER A 62 0.72 16.31 10.88
N PHE A 63 -0.16 15.81 10.01
CA PHE A 63 -0.70 16.57 8.87
C PHE A 63 -1.29 17.94 9.24
N LYS A 64 -1.60 18.19 10.52
CA LYS A 64 -2.10 19.48 11.01
C LYS A 64 -0.99 20.53 11.18
N ASP A 65 0.27 20.10 11.32
CA ASP A 65 1.40 20.99 11.54
C ASP A 65 1.95 21.46 10.18
N ARG A 66 1.55 22.66 9.76
CA ARG A 66 1.93 23.31 8.48
C ARG A 66 3.39 23.72 8.45
N SER A 67 4.32 22.81 8.74
CA SER A 67 5.74 23.10 8.78
C SER A 67 6.35 23.24 7.38
N PHE A 68 7.49 23.92 7.30
CA PHE A 68 8.23 24.20 6.07
C PHE A 68 8.63 22.97 5.23
N LEU A 69 8.71 21.77 5.83
CA LEU A 69 8.97 20.52 5.12
C LEU A 69 7.71 19.95 4.44
N TYR A 70 6.55 20.12 5.10
CA TYR A 70 5.21 19.78 4.59
C TYR A 70 4.91 20.56 3.31
N SER A 71 5.27 21.85 3.25
CA SER A 71 5.07 22.69 2.06
C SER A 71 6.06 22.44 0.93
N LYS A 72 7.13 21.64 1.11
CA LYS A 72 8.11 21.37 0.04
C LYS A 72 7.98 19.96 -0.52
N ILE A 73 7.83 18.93 0.31
CA ILE A 73 7.65 17.55 -0.18
C ILE A 73 6.30 17.43 -0.89
N TYR A 74 5.23 17.87 -0.25
CA TYR A 74 3.92 17.75 -0.86
C TYR A 74 3.68 18.76 -1.99
N LYS A 75 4.21 20.00 -1.92
CA LYS A 75 4.03 20.95 -3.03
C LYS A 75 4.65 20.50 -4.36
N HIS A 76 5.66 19.62 -4.34
CA HIS A 76 6.34 19.17 -5.55
C HIS A 76 5.92 17.77 -6.03
N PHE A 77 5.35 16.93 -5.16
CA PHE A 77 5.02 15.53 -5.50
C PHE A 77 3.54 15.16 -5.28
N ASN A 78 2.76 16.02 -4.66
CA ASN A 78 1.37 15.73 -4.35
C ASN A 78 0.52 16.17 -5.56
N GLY A 79 -0.09 15.21 -6.24
CA GLY A 79 -0.66 15.39 -7.59
C GLY A 79 -0.24 14.28 -8.56
N VAL A 80 0.77 13.48 -8.19
CA VAL A 80 1.10 12.22 -8.86
C VAL A 80 0.22 11.12 -8.26
N TYR A 81 -0.45 10.38 -9.13
CA TYR A 81 -1.28 9.22 -8.82
C TYR A 81 -0.99 8.13 -9.84
N GLY A 82 -1.25 6.88 -9.46
CA GLY A 82 -0.93 5.69 -10.26
C GLY A 82 0.28 4.91 -9.73
N ASP A 83 1.27 5.60 -9.15
CA ASP A 83 2.35 4.99 -8.37
C ASP A 83 2.01 4.85 -6.87
N GLY A 84 0.95 5.53 -6.42
CA GLY A 84 0.40 5.49 -5.07
C GLY A 84 -0.91 6.28 -4.97
N GLY A 85 -1.24 6.72 -3.75
CA GLY A 85 -2.40 7.59 -3.48
C GLY A 85 -3.71 6.86 -3.18
N ILE A 86 -3.74 5.54 -3.20
CA ILE A 86 -4.89 4.76 -2.72
C ILE A 86 -4.89 4.78 -1.19
N SER A 87 -6.05 5.10 -0.60
CA SER A 87 -6.32 4.92 0.82
C SER A 87 -7.30 3.78 0.99
N SER A 88 -7.04 2.91 1.97
CA SER A 88 -7.82 1.72 2.24
C SER A 88 -7.75 1.36 3.74
N SER A 89 -8.41 0.28 4.14
CA SER A 89 -8.42 -0.23 5.51
C SER A 89 -8.04 -1.70 5.56
N LEU A 90 -7.68 -2.22 6.74
CA LEU A 90 -7.35 -3.64 6.89
C LEU A 90 -8.50 -4.57 6.44
N LEU A 91 -9.75 -4.18 6.70
CA LEU A 91 -10.94 -4.94 6.29
C LEU A 91 -11.08 -4.99 4.76
N GLU A 92 -10.77 -3.88 4.09
CA GLU A 92 -10.83 -3.78 2.63
C GLU A 92 -9.68 -4.55 1.97
N MET A 93 -8.53 -4.66 2.63
CA MET A 93 -7.41 -5.49 2.15
C MET A 93 -7.76 -6.99 2.15
N GLU A 94 -8.62 -7.47 3.06
CA GLU A 94 -9.16 -8.84 2.97
C GLU A 94 -10.03 -9.01 1.72
N LEU A 95 -10.83 -8.00 1.36
CA LEU A 95 -11.63 -8.01 0.14
C LEU A 95 -10.74 -7.97 -1.11
N TRP A 96 -9.63 -7.24 -1.05
CA TRP A 96 -8.61 -7.27 -2.10
C TRP A 96 -8.02 -8.67 -2.31
N LYS A 97 -7.63 -9.36 -1.23
CA LYS A 97 -7.18 -10.76 -1.27
C LYS A 97 -8.22 -11.65 -1.96
N GLN A 98 -9.49 -11.52 -1.56
CA GLN A 98 -10.58 -12.31 -2.14
C GLN A 98 -10.80 -11.98 -3.62
N ALA A 99 -10.71 -10.71 -4.01
CA ALA A 99 -10.85 -10.28 -5.39
C ALA A 99 -9.76 -10.88 -6.29
N PHE A 100 -8.51 -10.90 -5.80
CA PHE A 100 -7.38 -11.53 -6.47
C PHE A 100 -7.54 -13.06 -6.56
N ARG A 101 -7.87 -13.71 -5.44
CA ARG A 101 -8.03 -15.17 -5.38
C ARG A 101 -9.12 -15.66 -6.32
N TYR A 102 -10.29 -15.02 -6.26
CA TYR A 102 -11.49 -15.46 -6.96
C TYR A 102 -11.75 -14.73 -8.29
N ASN A 103 -10.75 -14.03 -8.84
CA ASN A 103 -10.85 -13.39 -10.16
C ASN A 103 -12.03 -12.40 -10.28
N LYS A 104 -12.32 -11.64 -9.22
CA LYS A 104 -13.48 -10.73 -9.22
C LYS A 104 -13.29 -9.51 -10.13
N VAL A 105 -12.04 -9.10 -10.35
CA VAL A 105 -11.71 -7.88 -11.09
C VAL A 105 -11.03 -8.19 -12.43
N ILE A 106 -10.29 -9.28 -12.51
CA ILE A 106 -9.55 -9.70 -13.71
C ILE A 106 -9.90 -11.14 -14.05
N SER A 107 -9.89 -11.49 -15.34
CA SER A 107 -10.15 -12.86 -15.77
C SER A 107 -9.08 -13.82 -15.28
N ALA A 108 -9.43 -15.10 -15.10
CA ALA A 108 -8.49 -16.15 -14.72
C ALA A 108 -7.29 -16.23 -15.70
N GLU A 109 -7.58 -16.09 -16.99
CA GLU A 109 -6.57 -16.10 -18.06
C GLU A 109 -5.60 -14.91 -17.96
N SER A 110 -6.12 -13.69 -17.71
CA SER A 110 -5.26 -12.52 -17.53
C SER A 110 -4.44 -12.65 -16.26
N LYS A 111 -5.03 -13.19 -15.18
CA LYS A 111 -4.32 -13.48 -13.94
C LYS A 111 -3.14 -14.40 -14.18
N MET A 112 -3.40 -15.55 -14.81
CA MET A 112 -2.38 -16.55 -15.15
C MET A 112 -1.25 -15.93 -15.97
N ARG A 113 -1.57 -15.21 -17.05
CA ARG A 113 -0.55 -14.56 -17.89
C ARG A 113 0.39 -13.64 -17.09
N PHE A 114 -0.16 -12.75 -16.26
CA PHE A 114 0.70 -11.80 -15.55
C PHE A 114 1.45 -12.47 -14.39
N THR A 115 0.85 -13.46 -13.71
CA THR A 115 1.55 -14.22 -12.67
C THR A 115 2.68 -15.07 -13.25
N ASP A 116 2.48 -15.70 -14.41
CA ASP A 116 3.52 -16.50 -15.06
C ASP A 116 4.73 -15.63 -15.43
N ILE A 117 4.48 -14.46 -16.03
CA ILE A 117 5.55 -13.48 -16.35
C ILE A 117 6.32 -13.07 -15.09
N LEU A 118 5.61 -12.80 -13.99
CA LEU A 118 6.23 -12.45 -12.70
C LEU A 118 7.11 -13.59 -12.17
N ILE A 119 6.53 -14.79 -12.11
CA ILE A 119 7.14 -16.03 -11.61
C ILE A 119 8.40 -16.39 -12.40
N GLU A 120 8.34 -16.32 -13.73
CA GLU A 120 9.45 -16.63 -14.63
C GLU A 120 10.56 -15.60 -14.53
N SER A 121 10.21 -14.31 -14.48
CA SER A 121 11.19 -13.22 -14.45
C SER A 121 11.87 -13.06 -13.08
N GLY A 122 11.18 -13.41 -11.99
CA GLY A 122 11.64 -13.15 -10.62
C GLY A 122 11.81 -11.65 -10.30
N LYS A 123 11.18 -10.77 -11.08
CA LYS A 123 11.34 -9.31 -11.01
C LYS A 123 9.98 -8.63 -10.83
N LEU A 124 10.03 -7.33 -10.51
CA LEU A 124 8.83 -6.48 -10.45
C LEU A 124 8.09 -6.47 -11.80
N GLY A 125 6.78 -6.67 -11.75
CA GLY A 125 5.89 -6.58 -12.91
C GLY A 125 4.45 -6.31 -12.46
N TYR A 126 3.68 -5.55 -13.26
CA TYR A 126 2.28 -5.23 -12.96
C TYR A 126 2.01 -4.70 -11.53
N GLY A 127 3.01 -4.07 -10.89
CA GLY A 127 2.90 -3.57 -9.51
C GLY A 127 3.07 -4.64 -8.41
N PHE A 128 3.63 -5.81 -8.72
CA PHE A 128 3.93 -6.85 -7.76
C PHE A 128 5.39 -7.29 -7.86
N TRP A 129 5.97 -7.61 -6.71
CA TRP A 129 7.18 -8.41 -6.59
C TRP A 129 6.80 -9.87 -6.31
N VAL A 130 7.73 -10.78 -6.56
CA VAL A 130 7.56 -12.21 -6.28
C VAL A 130 8.74 -12.74 -5.46
N LEU A 131 8.46 -13.52 -4.42
CA LEU A 131 9.44 -14.38 -3.73
C LEU A 131 9.10 -15.83 -4.05
N LYS A 132 10.14 -16.63 -4.32
CA LYS A 132 10.05 -18.08 -4.51
C LYS A 132 10.84 -18.79 -3.42
N SER A 133 10.18 -19.74 -2.75
CA SER A 133 10.82 -20.66 -1.81
C SER A 133 10.39 -22.09 -2.14
N GLY A 134 11.23 -22.81 -2.88
CA GLY A 134 10.83 -24.10 -3.46
C GLY A 134 9.65 -23.92 -4.44
N GLU A 135 8.54 -24.61 -4.17
CA GLU A 135 7.29 -24.49 -4.93
C GLU A 135 6.39 -23.34 -4.45
N GLU A 136 6.66 -22.77 -3.27
CA GLU A 136 5.82 -21.71 -2.70
C GLU A 136 6.09 -20.36 -3.38
N ILE A 137 5.00 -19.68 -3.74
CA ILE A 137 5.02 -18.38 -4.39
C ILE A 137 4.35 -17.33 -3.50
N CYS A 138 5.09 -16.27 -3.21
CA CYS A 138 4.59 -15.12 -2.47
C CYS A 138 4.61 -13.86 -3.33
N TYR A 139 3.43 -13.25 -3.52
CA TYR A 139 3.28 -11.95 -4.17
C TYR A 139 3.31 -10.86 -3.12
N TYR A 140 4.13 -9.83 -3.32
CA TYR A 140 4.26 -8.77 -2.33
C TYR A 140 4.49 -7.41 -2.96
N HIS A 141 4.16 -6.37 -2.20
CA HIS A 141 4.59 -5.01 -2.54
C HIS A 141 4.68 -4.15 -1.27
N PRO A 142 5.84 -3.52 -1.01
CA PRO A 142 5.97 -2.54 0.06
C PRO A 142 5.41 -1.19 -0.41
N GLY A 143 4.99 -0.37 0.54
CA GLY A 143 4.54 1.00 0.27
C GLY A 143 5.09 1.94 1.32
N GLN A 144 5.49 3.14 0.90
CA GLN A 144 5.92 4.18 1.82
C GLN A 144 5.50 5.54 1.28
N TRP A 145 4.79 6.31 2.09
CA TRP A 145 4.46 7.68 1.75
C TRP A 145 4.30 8.53 2.99
N ALA A 146 5.10 9.59 3.09
CA ALA A 146 4.88 10.72 3.97
C ALA A 146 4.33 10.40 5.39
N GLY A 147 5.05 9.54 6.10
CA GLY A 147 4.69 9.10 7.46
C GLY A 147 3.90 7.81 7.53
N TYR A 148 3.61 7.16 6.40
CA TYR A 148 3.01 5.83 6.34
C TYR A 148 3.98 4.81 5.75
N THR A 149 3.88 3.58 6.23
CA THR A 149 4.43 2.38 5.58
C THR A 149 3.35 1.31 5.49
N SER A 150 3.41 0.50 4.44
CA SER A 150 2.55 -0.65 4.25
C SER A 150 3.36 -1.83 3.73
N GLU A 151 3.08 -3.02 4.23
CA GLU A 151 3.67 -4.26 3.76
C GLU A 151 2.55 -5.25 3.44
N THR A 152 2.63 -5.93 2.30
CA THR A 152 1.64 -6.93 1.89
C THR A 152 2.34 -8.15 1.35
N PHE A 153 2.01 -9.35 1.86
CA PHE A 153 2.58 -10.62 1.42
C PHE A 153 1.46 -11.64 1.25
N TYR A 154 1.26 -12.13 0.03
CA TYR A 154 0.23 -13.11 -0.29
C TYR A 154 0.85 -14.42 -0.78
N TYR A 155 0.76 -15.44 0.06
CA TYR A 155 1.10 -16.82 -0.28
C TYR A 155 -0.16 -17.49 -0.84
N SER A 156 -0.24 -17.57 -2.17
CA SER A 156 -1.49 -17.96 -2.86
C SER A 156 -1.94 -19.38 -2.55
N ASP A 157 -0.99 -20.30 -2.43
CA ASP A 157 -1.24 -21.72 -2.27
C ASP A 157 -1.76 -22.03 -0.86
N LEU A 158 -1.22 -21.32 0.15
CA LEU A 158 -1.63 -21.39 1.54
C LEU A 158 -2.88 -20.55 1.85
N ASN A 159 -3.34 -19.73 0.89
CA ASN A 159 -4.36 -18.70 1.10
C ASN A 159 -4.05 -17.78 2.31
N LEU A 160 -2.76 -17.52 2.55
CA LEU A 160 -2.27 -16.71 3.66
C LEU A 160 -1.94 -15.31 3.16
N TYR A 161 -2.53 -14.29 3.78
CA TYR A 161 -2.27 -12.90 3.45
C TYR A 161 -1.85 -12.12 4.70
N ILE A 162 -0.62 -11.64 4.69
CA ILE A 162 -0.05 -10.82 5.75
C ILE A 162 -0.11 -9.38 5.28
N VAL A 163 -0.76 -8.53 6.06
CA VAL A 163 -0.89 -7.10 5.79
C VAL A 163 -0.48 -6.32 7.02
N ILE A 164 0.48 -5.42 6.87
CA ILE A 164 0.91 -4.49 7.91
C ILE A 164 0.65 -3.08 7.38
N LEU A 165 -0.16 -2.30 8.10
CA LEU A 165 -0.40 -0.90 7.81
C LEU A 165 0.07 -0.07 9.00
N SER A 166 1.03 0.82 8.78
CA SER A 166 1.62 1.67 9.82
C SER A 166 1.45 3.14 9.45
N ASN A 167 0.97 3.94 10.39
CA ASN A 167 0.97 5.40 10.31
C ASN A 167 2.28 6.00 10.83
N ASN A 168 3.36 5.24 10.78
CA ASN A 168 4.69 5.64 11.18
C ASN A 168 5.72 5.02 10.22
N ASN A 169 6.56 5.85 9.60
CA ASN A 169 7.60 5.40 8.66
C ASN A 169 9.03 5.36 9.24
N TYR A 170 9.22 5.62 10.53
CA TYR A 170 10.54 5.55 11.18
C TYR A 170 10.77 4.25 11.95
N GLN A 171 9.71 3.50 12.28
CA GLN A 171 9.85 2.15 12.80
C GLN A 171 9.99 1.16 11.64
N LYS A 172 10.96 0.28 11.82
CA LYS A 172 11.31 -0.80 10.91
C LYS A 172 10.22 -1.87 10.94
N THR A 173 9.26 -1.81 10.00
CA THR A 173 8.21 -2.82 9.83
C THR A 173 8.74 -4.15 9.28
N ASP A 174 9.94 -4.14 8.70
CA ASP A 174 10.72 -5.30 8.26
C ASP A 174 11.06 -6.28 9.40
N ALA A 175 11.31 -5.76 10.61
CA ALA A 175 11.58 -6.59 11.78
C ALA A 175 10.35 -7.43 12.19
N ILE A 176 9.16 -6.82 12.14
CA ILE A 176 7.89 -7.48 12.45
C ILE A 176 7.65 -8.61 11.44
N LEU A 177 7.84 -8.33 10.15
CA LEU A 177 7.68 -9.34 9.10
C LEU A 177 8.61 -10.54 9.32
N SER A 178 9.89 -10.29 9.61
CA SER A 178 10.89 -11.35 9.81
C SER A 178 10.52 -12.26 10.98
N GLU A 179 10.01 -11.68 12.08
CA GLU A 179 9.52 -12.44 13.23
C GLU A 179 8.29 -13.28 12.86
N PHE A 180 7.32 -12.71 12.14
CA PHE A 180 6.14 -13.44 11.67
C PHE A 180 6.49 -14.62 10.76
N ILE A 181 7.38 -14.42 9.79
CA ILE A 181 7.84 -15.50 8.90
C ILE A 181 8.49 -16.62 9.71
N SER A 182 9.35 -16.28 10.68
CA SER A 182 10.00 -17.28 11.53
C SER A 182 9.02 -18.11 12.37
N ILE A 183 7.83 -17.58 12.68
CA ILE A 183 6.76 -18.31 13.40
C ILE A 183 6.04 -19.27 12.45
N LEU A 184 5.85 -18.86 11.19
CA LEU A 184 5.19 -19.69 10.18
C LEU A 184 6.07 -20.87 9.76
N GLU A 185 7.38 -20.66 9.60
CA GLU A 185 8.33 -21.71 9.21
C GLU A 185 8.60 -22.76 10.30
N LYS A 186 8.22 -22.48 11.56
CA LYS A 186 8.39 -23.41 12.69
C LYS A 186 7.22 -24.39 12.88
N LYS A 187 6.20 -24.32 12.04
CA LYS A 187 5.03 -25.23 12.05
C LYS A 187 5.13 -26.22 10.91
#